data_AF-A0A653I4A3-F1
#
_entry.id   AF-A0A653I4A3-F1
#
_cell.length_a   1.000
_cell.length_b   1.000
_cell.length_c   1.000
_cell.angle_alpha   90.00
_cell.angle_beta   90.00
_cell.angle_gamma   90.00
#
_symmetry.space_group_name_H-M   'P 1'
#
loop_
_entity.id
_entity.type
_entity.pdbx_description
1 polymer ?
#
loop_
_entity_poly.entity_id
_entity_poly.type
_entity_poly.pdbx_seq_one_letter_code
_entity_poly.pdbx_strand_id
1 'polypeptide(L)'
;MKRIQIADFDRRLPGRELRETTHYYEVIFMKDYEERYPSTQVRTIQLADICVNLIVMPEQTYLVSALFLKPVEVTDVVAWIQLYTISFATADDSGYYVEQADEILEIVLYQGNPIVIATRGDDRLYYETKGVIEVRRATNEGIGKKPLLYLNGEAWFGVPRLEFNPKQDELHVNGTFLFADYMDAYQGHVGFFRQATPDLPTVLLVGRAIIEMELTENPDGSRILVIEQPYDEA
;
A
#
# COMPACT_ATOMS: atom_id res chain seq x y z
N MET A 1 0.81 -11.79 23.06
CA MET A 1 1.91 -12.74 22.79
C MET A 1 1.40 -13.81 21.83
N LYS A 2 1.87 -13.80 20.58
CA LYS A 2 1.35 -14.51 19.38
C LYS A 2 2.17 -15.75 18.95
N ARG A 3 2.87 -16.36 19.91
CA ARG A 3 3.87 -17.40 19.66
C ARG A 3 3.33 -18.62 18.89
N ILE A 4 2.03 -18.93 19.02
CA ILE A 4 1.39 -20.06 18.31
C ILE A 4 1.23 -19.76 16.81
N GLN A 5 0.86 -18.53 16.44
CA GLN A 5 0.69 -18.13 15.03
C GLN A 5 2.04 -18.11 14.31
N ILE A 6 3.10 -17.62 14.98
CA ILE A 6 4.47 -17.60 14.44
C ILE A 6 5.00 -19.03 14.25
N ALA A 7 4.73 -19.94 15.19
CA ALA A 7 5.11 -21.35 15.01
C ALA A 7 4.40 -22.02 13.82
N ASP A 8 3.15 -21.64 13.50
CA ASP A 8 2.47 -22.12 12.29
C ASP A 8 3.08 -21.52 11.02
N PHE A 9 3.52 -20.26 11.05
CA PHE A 9 4.28 -19.64 9.95
C PHE A 9 5.60 -20.38 9.71
N ASP A 10 6.43 -20.58 10.74
CA ASP A 10 7.74 -21.24 10.62
C ASP A 10 7.62 -22.66 10.05
N ARG A 11 6.55 -23.37 10.43
CA ARG A 11 6.24 -24.70 9.89
C ARG A 11 5.89 -24.66 8.40
N ARG A 12 5.18 -23.63 7.93
CA ARG A 12 4.67 -23.53 6.56
C ARG A 12 5.61 -22.81 5.60
N LEU A 13 6.51 -21.96 6.11
CA LEU A 13 7.46 -21.14 5.35
C LEU A 13 8.87 -21.22 5.96
N PRO A 14 9.49 -22.41 5.94
CA PRO A 14 10.78 -22.63 6.59
C PRO A 14 11.86 -21.72 5.99
N GLY A 15 12.67 -21.13 6.87
CA GLY A 15 13.81 -20.29 6.50
C GLY A 15 13.48 -18.80 6.29
N ARG A 16 12.19 -18.43 6.32
CA ARG A 16 11.74 -17.04 6.35
C ARG A 16 11.44 -16.61 7.78
N GLU A 17 11.60 -15.33 8.05
CA GLU A 17 11.24 -14.74 9.34
C GLU A 17 9.97 -13.90 9.18
N LEU A 18 9.03 -14.10 10.09
CA LEU A 18 7.85 -13.26 10.23
C LEU A 18 8.02 -12.35 11.43
N ARG A 19 8.03 -11.05 11.19
CA ARG A 19 7.95 -10.04 12.24
C ARG A 19 6.55 -9.48 12.33
N GLU A 20 6.12 -9.22 13.55
CA GLU A 20 4.85 -8.56 13.80
C GLU A 20 5.06 -7.20 14.45
N THR A 21 4.34 -6.20 13.94
CA THR A 21 4.21 -4.89 14.59
C THR A 21 2.74 -4.61 14.95
N THR A 22 2.47 -3.44 15.53
CA THR A 22 1.09 -2.98 15.75
C THR A 22 0.30 -2.83 14.45
N HIS A 23 0.98 -2.56 13.32
CA HIS A 23 0.34 -2.10 12.08
C HIS A 23 0.44 -3.08 10.92
N TYR A 24 1.40 -3.99 10.94
CA TYR A 24 1.63 -4.92 9.83
C TYR A 24 2.34 -6.19 10.31
N TYR A 25 2.32 -7.20 9.45
CA TYR A 25 3.30 -8.26 9.46
C TYR A 25 4.34 -8.02 8.38
N GLU A 26 5.59 -8.36 8.67
CA GLU A 26 6.70 -8.25 7.74
C GLU A 26 7.29 -9.64 7.51
N VAL A 27 7.33 -10.06 6.26
CA VAL A 27 8.03 -11.28 5.83
C VAL A 27 9.39 -10.87 5.31
N ILE A 28 10.44 -11.30 6.00
CA ILE A 28 11.82 -10.90 5.71
C ILE A 28 12.43 -11.87 4.69
N PHE A 29 12.96 -11.30 3.60
CA PHE A 29 13.69 -12.04 2.56
C PHE A 29 15.21 -11.94 2.76
N MET A 30 15.71 -10.83 3.33
CA MET A 30 17.11 -10.64 3.67
C MET A 30 17.28 -10.48 5.19
N LYS A 31 17.93 -11.46 5.82
CA LYS A 31 18.16 -11.42 7.28
C LYS A 31 19.04 -10.24 7.70
N ASP A 32 18.71 -9.68 8.86
CA ASP A 32 19.44 -8.60 9.54
C ASP A 32 19.63 -7.33 8.69
N TYR A 33 18.79 -7.10 7.69
CA TYR A 33 19.00 -5.97 6.77
C TYR A 33 18.95 -4.61 7.48
N GLU A 34 18.16 -4.48 8.54
CA GLU A 34 18.05 -3.24 9.32
C GLU A 34 19.28 -2.97 10.20
N GLU A 35 20.01 -4.02 10.61
CA GLU A 35 21.25 -3.87 11.37
C GLU A 35 22.42 -3.52 10.44
N ARG A 36 22.34 -4.01 9.20
CA ARG A 36 23.39 -3.84 8.17
C ARG A 36 23.27 -2.52 7.43
N TYR A 37 22.05 -2.00 7.27
CA TYR A 37 21.78 -0.82 6.45
C TYR A 37 20.96 0.21 7.23
N PRO A 38 21.36 1.50 7.19
CA PRO A 38 20.60 2.56 7.83
C PRO A 38 19.22 2.71 7.19
N SER A 39 18.22 3.07 7.99
CA SER A 39 16.85 3.31 7.52
C SER A 39 16.75 4.34 6.39
N THR A 40 17.71 5.26 6.28
CA THR A 40 17.81 6.24 5.18
C THR A 40 18.02 5.61 3.80
N GLN A 41 18.42 4.33 3.75
CA GLN A 41 18.59 3.55 2.52
C GLN A 41 17.39 2.65 2.23
N VAL A 42 16.45 2.49 3.18
CA VAL A 42 15.25 1.69 2.99
C VAL A 42 14.18 2.53 2.30
N ARG A 43 13.57 1.97 1.27
CA ARG A 43 12.48 2.57 0.49
C ARG A 43 11.32 1.60 0.50
N THR A 44 10.21 2.03 1.07
CA THR A 44 8.97 1.25 1.04
C THR A 44 8.17 1.65 -0.19
N ILE A 45 7.82 0.66 -1.01
CA ILE A 45 7.07 0.83 -2.26
C ILE A 45 5.74 0.07 -2.12
N GLN A 46 4.63 0.72 -2.46
CA GLN A 46 3.34 0.05 -2.57
C GLN A 46 3.32 -0.81 -3.83
N LEU A 47 2.83 -2.04 -3.71
CA LEU A 47 2.74 -2.99 -4.79
C LEU A 47 1.46 -3.83 -4.59
N ALA A 48 0.45 -3.60 -5.42
CA ALA A 48 -0.90 -4.13 -5.20
C ALA A 48 -1.40 -3.87 -3.75
N ASP A 49 -1.82 -4.92 -3.06
CA ASP A 49 -2.36 -4.96 -1.70
C ASP A 49 -1.29 -5.01 -0.59
N ILE A 50 0.00 -5.08 -0.96
CA ILE A 50 1.13 -5.13 -0.02
C ILE A 50 2.08 -3.95 -0.21
N CYS A 51 3.02 -3.80 0.72
CA CYS A 51 4.20 -2.98 0.50
C CYS A 51 5.44 -3.87 0.41
N VAL A 52 6.47 -3.40 -0.26
CA VAL A 52 7.79 -4.03 -0.27
C VAL A 52 8.85 -3.05 0.19
N ASN A 53 9.83 -3.53 0.94
CA ASN A 53 11.01 -2.75 1.27
C ASN A 53 12.14 -3.07 0.30
N LEU A 54 12.72 -2.01 -0.24
CA LEU A 54 13.94 -2.04 -1.03
C LEU A 54 15.07 -1.36 -0.23
N ILE A 55 16.25 -1.94 -0.22
CA ILE A 55 17.47 -1.21 0.14
C ILE A 55 18.05 -0.61 -1.13
N VAL A 56 18.19 0.71 -1.16
CA VAL A 56 18.76 1.45 -2.28
C VAL A 56 20.18 1.90 -1.93
N MET A 57 21.16 1.33 -2.62
CA MET A 57 22.56 1.74 -2.56
C MET A 57 23.00 2.31 -3.92
N PRO A 58 24.13 3.04 -3.99
CA PRO A 58 24.60 3.65 -5.23
C PRO A 58 24.79 2.66 -6.39
N GLU A 59 25.20 1.42 -6.08
CA GLU A 59 25.53 0.41 -7.11
C GLU A 59 24.46 -0.68 -7.25
N GLN A 60 23.61 -0.86 -6.23
CA GLN A 60 22.65 -1.96 -6.23
C GLN A 60 21.43 -1.67 -5.37
N THR A 61 20.29 -2.19 -5.80
CA THR A 61 19.04 -2.17 -5.04
C THR A 61 18.60 -3.61 -4.76
N TYR A 62 18.16 -3.88 -3.53
CA TYR A 62 17.72 -5.21 -3.11
C TYR A 62 16.30 -5.17 -2.55
N LEU A 63 15.46 -6.11 -2.99
CA LEU A 63 14.20 -6.44 -2.34
C LEU A 63 14.48 -7.22 -1.05
N VAL A 64 14.07 -6.69 0.11
CA VAL A 64 14.49 -7.23 1.41
C VAL A 64 13.37 -7.71 2.30
N SER A 65 12.16 -7.18 2.14
CA SER A 65 10.97 -7.68 2.83
C SER A 65 9.68 -7.30 2.13
N ALA A 66 8.59 -7.99 2.49
CA ALA A 66 7.22 -7.64 2.14
C ALA A 66 6.40 -7.38 3.40
N LEU A 67 5.50 -6.41 3.33
CA LEU A 67 4.72 -5.90 4.45
C LEU A 67 3.25 -6.06 4.15
N PHE A 68 2.57 -6.73 5.06
CA PHE A 68 1.16 -7.07 5.01
C PHE A 68 0.45 -6.22 6.07
N LEU A 69 -0.25 -5.18 5.62
CA LEU A 69 -0.91 -4.25 6.51
C LEU A 69 -2.09 -4.93 7.21
N LYS A 70 -2.21 -4.76 8.54
CA LYS A 70 -3.37 -5.25 9.29
C LYS A 70 -4.64 -4.54 8.79
N PRO A 71 -5.80 -5.23 8.76
CA PRO A 71 -6.22 -6.33 9.63
C PRO A 71 -5.95 -7.76 9.12
N VAL A 72 -5.12 -7.96 8.09
CA VAL A 72 -4.72 -9.31 7.65
C VAL A 72 -4.27 -10.18 8.82
N GLU A 73 -4.51 -11.49 8.76
CA GLU A 73 -4.05 -12.45 9.76
C GLU A 73 -2.82 -13.22 9.27
N VAL A 74 -2.08 -13.86 10.20
CA VAL A 74 -0.88 -14.65 9.84
C VAL A 74 -1.20 -15.75 8.82
N THR A 75 -2.40 -16.33 8.88
CA THR A 75 -2.85 -17.34 7.91
C THR A 75 -2.95 -16.77 6.49
N ASP A 76 -3.38 -15.52 6.36
CA ASP A 76 -3.51 -14.84 5.07
C ASP A 76 -2.12 -14.53 4.51
N VAL A 77 -1.21 -14.05 5.37
CA VAL A 77 0.20 -13.83 5.01
C VAL A 77 0.84 -15.11 4.49
N VAL A 78 0.62 -16.23 5.18
CA VAL A 78 1.16 -17.53 4.73
C VAL A 78 0.57 -17.93 3.38
N ALA A 79 -0.75 -17.87 3.24
CA ALA A 79 -1.42 -18.22 1.99
C ALA A 79 -0.91 -17.35 0.82
N TRP A 80 -0.76 -16.05 1.06
CA TRP A 80 -0.25 -15.10 0.06
C TRP A 80 1.18 -15.47 -0.37
N ILE A 81 2.10 -15.69 0.58
CA ILE A 81 3.50 -16.02 0.24
C ILE A 81 3.62 -17.38 -0.49
N GLN A 82 2.69 -18.31 -0.22
CA GLN A 82 2.63 -19.61 -0.89
C GLN A 82 2.04 -19.53 -2.31
N LEU A 83 1.21 -18.53 -2.59
CA LEU A 83 0.55 -18.36 -3.88
C LEU A 83 1.29 -17.38 -4.80
N TYR A 84 2.01 -16.41 -4.24
CA TYR A 84 2.60 -15.32 -4.99
C TYR A 84 4.12 -15.24 -4.82
N THR A 85 4.76 -14.67 -5.83
CA THR A 85 6.20 -14.36 -5.85
C THR A 85 6.39 -12.90 -6.19
N ILE A 86 7.48 -12.33 -5.66
CA ILE A 86 7.86 -10.94 -5.88
C ILE A 86 9.26 -10.93 -6.49
N SER A 87 9.43 -10.19 -7.57
CA SER A 87 10.73 -10.00 -8.23
C SER A 87 11.07 -8.51 -8.31
N PHE A 88 12.35 -8.18 -8.18
CA PHE A 88 12.87 -6.83 -8.37
C PHE A 88 13.96 -6.85 -9.44
N ALA A 89 13.73 -6.13 -10.54
CA ALA A 89 14.70 -5.84 -11.59
C ALA A 89 15.46 -7.06 -12.15
N THR A 90 14.91 -8.26 -12.03
CA THR A 90 15.55 -9.49 -12.52
C THR A 90 15.50 -9.49 -14.04
N ALA A 91 16.67 -9.58 -14.68
CA ALA A 91 16.81 -9.54 -16.14
C ALA A 91 17.99 -10.38 -16.63
N ASP A 92 17.91 -10.78 -17.89
CA ASP A 92 19.02 -11.35 -18.67
C ASP A 92 19.11 -10.65 -20.05
N ASP A 93 19.92 -11.20 -20.96
CA ASP A 93 20.11 -10.65 -22.30
C ASP A 93 18.81 -10.57 -23.14
N SER A 94 17.76 -11.30 -22.76
CA SER A 94 16.46 -11.30 -23.43
C SER A 94 15.46 -10.30 -22.84
N GLY A 95 15.74 -9.75 -21.66
CA GLY A 95 14.89 -8.76 -20.99
C GLY A 95 14.58 -9.09 -19.54
N TYR A 96 13.60 -8.39 -18.97
CA TYR A 96 13.15 -8.60 -17.60
C TYR A 96 12.28 -9.85 -17.48
N TYR A 97 12.44 -10.59 -16.38
CA TYR A 97 11.68 -11.81 -16.12
C TYR A 97 11.38 -12.05 -14.63
N VAL A 98 10.43 -12.96 -14.38
CA VAL A 98 10.15 -13.55 -13.06
C VAL A 98 10.34 -15.06 -13.17
N GLU A 99 11.11 -15.64 -12.25
CA GLU A 99 11.25 -17.10 -12.13
C GLU A 99 10.09 -17.68 -11.31
N GLN A 100 9.77 -18.95 -11.57
CA GLN A 100 8.77 -19.71 -10.81
C GLN A 100 7.43 -18.99 -10.78
N ALA A 101 6.94 -18.59 -11.96
CA ALA A 101 5.73 -17.81 -12.12
C ALA A 101 4.82 -18.37 -13.22
N ASP A 102 3.51 -18.34 -12.96
CA ASP A 102 2.47 -18.77 -13.93
C ASP A 102 1.77 -17.57 -14.59
N GLU A 103 1.49 -16.49 -13.84
CA GLU A 103 0.82 -15.30 -14.34
C GLU A 103 1.36 -14.04 -13.67
N ILE A 104 1.66 -13.00 -14.47
CA ILE A 104 2.05 -11.69 -13.97
C ILE A 104 0.77 -10.91 -13.62
N LEU A 105 0.67 -10.47 -12.36
CA LEU A 105 -0.49 -9.76 -11.85
C LEU A 105 -0.31 -8.25 -11.93
N GLU A 106 0.86 -7.77 -11.49
CA GLU A 106 1.15 -6.33 -11.45
C GLU A 106 2.64 -6.07 -11.66
N ILE A 107 2.93 -5.00 -12.40
CA ILE A 107 4.25 -4.45 -12.60
C ILE A 107 4.18 -2.97 -12.22
N VAL A 108 5.12 -2.51 -11.40
CA VAL A 108 5.37 -1.07 -11.16
C VAL A 108 6.84 -0.78 -11.37
N LEU A 109 7.18 0.46 -11.72
CA LEU A 109 8.56 0.92 -11.83
C LEU A 109 8.96 1.73 -10.61
N TYR A 110 10.17 1.52 -10.12
CA TYR A 110 10.83 2.38 -9.16
C TYR A 110 12.24 2.73 -9.63
N GLN A 111 12.48 4.02 -9.86
CA GLN A 111 13.70 4.53 -10.50
C GLN A 111 14.00 3.83 -11.83
N GLY A 112 12.95 3.57 -12.62
CA GLY A 112 13.05 2.83 -13.89
C GLY A 112 13.26 1.32 -13.77
N ASN A 113 13.33 0.76 -12.56
CA ASN A 113 13.49 -0.67 -12.33
C ASN A 113 12.15 -1.33 -11.98
N PRO A 114 11.80 -2.47 -12.59
CA PRO A 114 10.52 -3.11 -12.33
C PRO A 114 10.47 -3.85 -10.99
N ILE A 115 9.32 -3.74 -10.33
CA ILE A 115 8.90 -4.57 -9.21
C ILE A 115 7.66 -5.32 -9.68
N VAL A 116 7.67 -6.64 -9.55
CA VAL A 116 6.62 -7.50 -10.12
C VAL A 116 6.03 -8.41 -9.06
N ILE A 117 4.70 -8.51 -9.04
CA ILE A 117 3.97 -9.61 -8.40
C ILE A 117 3.50 -10.56 -9.48
N ALA A 118 3.73 -11.85 -9.25
CA ALA A 118 3.18 -12.92 -10.08
C ALA A 118 2.62 -14.04 -9.19
N THR A 119 1.70 -14.83 -9.72
CA THR A 119 1.35 -16.13 -9.14
C THR A 119 2.55 -17.07 -9.27
N ARG A 120 2.75 -17.93 -8.27
CA ARG A 120 3.81 -18.94 -8.28
C ARG A 120 3.47 -20.03 -9.28
N GLY A 121 4.50 -20.44 -10.02
CA GLY A 121 4.47 -21.45 -11.05
C GLY A 121 5.81 -22.16 -11.18
N ASP A 122 5.96 -22.95 -12.24
CA ASP A 122 7.22 -23.63 -12.56
C ASP A 122 8.01 -22.93 -13.69
N ASP A 123 7.37 -21.97 -14.36
CA ASP A 123 7.91 -21.33 -15.56
C ASP A 123 8.70 -20.04 -15.26
N ARG A 124 9.43 -19.59 -16.28
CA ARG A 124 10.03 -18.26 -16.34
C ARG A 124 9.20 -17.37 -17.27
N LEU A 125 8.71 -16.24 -16.77
CA LEU A 125 7.89 -15.30 -17.53
C LEU A 125 8.64 -14.02 -17.83
N TYR A 126 8.80 -13.71 -19.12
CA TYR A 126 9.35 -12.44 -19.59
C TYR A 126 8.26 -11.37 -19.71
N TYR A 127 8.62 -10.11 -19.46
CA TYR A 127 7.67 -9.00 -19.53
C TYR A 127 8.29 -7.71 -20.06
N GLU A 128 7.42 -6.84 -20.59
CA GLU A 128 7.78 -5.51 -21.05
C GLU A 128 7.38 -4.45 -20.01
N THR A 129 8.18 -3.38 -19.91
CA THR A 129 7.93 -2.26 -18.99
C THR A 129 7.30 -1.05 -19.68
N LYS A 130 6.99 -1.15 -20.97
CA LYS A 130 6.44 -0.04 -21.76
C LYS A 130 5.04 0.33 -21.27
N GLY A 131 4.88 1.56 -20.80
CA GLY A 131 3.59 2.07 -20.29
C GLY A 131 3.30 1.69 -18.84
N VAL A 132 4.23 1.03 -18.15
CA VAL A 132 4.13 0.70 -16.74
C VAL A 132 4.24 1.97 -15.88
N ILE A 133 3.48 2.00 -14.79
CA ILE A 133 3.41 3.14 -13.86
C ILE A 133 4.71 3.27 -13.05
N GLU A 134 5.27 4.48 -13.01
CA GLU A 134 6.45 4.82 -12.18
C GLU A 134 6.02 5.36 -10.81
N VAL A 135 6.43 4.68 -9.74
CA VAL A 135 6.21 5.08 -8.36
C VAL A 135 7.25 6.14 -7.96
N ARG A 136 6.89 7.42 -8.08
CA ARG A 136 7.80 8.55 -7.82
C ARG A 136 7.98 8.90 -6.33
N ARG A 137 7.12 8.38 -5.45
CA ARG A 137 7.18 8.61 -4.00
C ARG A 137 7.37 7.29 -3.28
N ALA A 138 8.62 6.95 -2.96
CA ALA A 138 8.89 5.98 -1.91
C ALA A 138 8.55 6.62 -0.56
N THR A 139 7.76 5.95 0.26
CA THR A 139 7.45 6.46 1.60
C THR A 139 8.68 6.23 2.48
N ASN A 140 9.46 7.28 2.75
CA ASN A 140 10.48 7.29 3.80
C ASN A 140 9.86 7.45 5.20
N GLU A 141 8.55 7.68 5.25
CA GLU A 141 7.78 7.82 6.49
C GLU A 141 7.44 6.42 6.99
N GLY A 142 7.72 6.15 8.27
CA GLY A 142 7.51 4.85 8.88
C GLY A 142 6.14 4.30 8.52
N ILE A 143 6.08 3.01 8.16
CA ILE A 143 4.84 2.28 7.85
C ILE A 143 3.92 2.37 9.06
N GLY A 144 3.09 3.40 9.05
CA GLY A 144 2.26 3.81 10.14
C GLY A 144 1.19 4.71 9.56
N LYS A 145 0.00 4.13 9.42
CA LYS A 145 -1.28 4.81 9.19
C LYS A 145 -1.53 5.33 7.77
N LYS A 146 -1.60 4.44 6.76
CA LYS A 146 -2.59 4.70 5.70
C LYS A 146 -3.94 4.23 6.26
N PRO A 147 -4.98 5.08 6.32
CA PRO A 147 -6.28 4.69 6.84
C PRO A 147 -6.85 3.61 5.93
N LEU A 148 -7.36 2.53 6.53
CA LEU A 148 -8.26 1.63 5.84
C LEU A 148 -9.57 2.37 5.64
N LEU A 149 -9.97 2.53 4.38
CA LEU A 149 -11.22 3.20 4.04
C LEU A 149 -12.10 2.33 3.13
N TYR A 150 -13.41 2.44 3.32
CA TYR A 150 -14.40 1.84 2.44
C TYR A 150 -15.07 2.94 1.63
N LEU A 151 -15.07 2.85 0.31
CA LEU A 151 -15.82 3.73 -0.57
C LEU A 151 -16.92 2.92 -1.26
N ASN A 152 -18.18 3.25 -0.99
CA ASN A 152 -19.34 2.51 -1.46
C ASN A 152 -19.26 1.00 -1.14
N GLY A 153 -18.72 0.66 0.03
CA GLY A 153 -18.53 -0.71 0.50
C GLY A 153 -17.32 -1.44 -0.09
N GLU A 154 -16.57 -0.83 -1.02
CA GLU A 154 -15.31 -1.38 -1.53
C GLU A 154 -14.14 -0.93 -0.66
N ALA A 155 -13.22 -1.84 -0.33
CA ALA A 155 -12.03 -1.51 0.46
C ALA A 155 -10.97 -0.83 -0.40
N TRP A 156 -10.40 0.27 0.09
CA TRP A 156 -9.35 1.04 -0.57
C TRP A 156 -8.11 1.15 0.32
N PHE A 157 -6.95 0.83 -0.28
CA PHE A 157 -5.65 0.83 0.38
C PHE A 157 -4.88 2.12 0.08
N GLY A 158 -5.48 3.25 0.45
CA GLY A 158 -4.95 4.59 0.22
C GLY A 158 -6.06 5.61 0.01
N VAL A 159 -5.76 6.89 0.23
CA VAL A 159 -6.75 7.96 0.09
C VAL A 159 -6.96 8.27 -1.40
N PRO A 160 -8.17 8.09 -1.95
CA PRO A 160 -8.43 8.46 -3.34
C PRO A 160 -8.40 9.97 -3.51
N ARG A 161 -7.85 10.42 -4.64
CA ARG A 161 -7.96 11.81 -5.05
C ARG A 161 -9.36 12.05 -5.62
N LEU A 162 -10.21 12.71 -4.85
CA LEU A 162 -11.55 13.11 -5.29
C LEU A 162 -11.61 14.63 -5.41
N GLU A 163 -11.98 15.13 -6.59
CA GLU A 163 -12.24 16.56 -6.80
C GLU A 163 -13.72 16.85 -6.59
N PHE A 164 -14.06 18.02 -6.07
CA PHE A 164 -15.42 18.45 -5.79
C PHE A 164 -15.72 19.78 -6.47
N ASN A 165 -16.92 19.90 -7.04
CA ASN A 165 -17.44 21.15 -7.53
C ASN A 165 -18.19 21.86 -6.38
N PRO A 166 -17.67 22.96 -5.80
CA PRO A 166 -18.28 23.62 -4.66
C PRO A 166 -19.66 24.25 -4.95
N LYS A 167 -20.10 24.26 -6.20
CA LYS A 167 -21.43 24.75 -6.61
C LYS A 167 -22.48 23.65 -6.77
N GLN A 168 -22.07 22.39 -6.76
CA GLN A 168 -22.94 21.24 -7.10
C GLN A 168 -22.78 20.08 -6.12
N ASP A 169 -21.57 19.82 -5.66
CA ASP A 169 -21.28 18.67 -4.81
C ASP A 169 -21.44 19.01 -3.32
N GLU A 170 -21.88 18.01 -2.54
CA GLU A 170 -22.05 18.10 -1.10
C GLU A 170 -21.08 17.16 -0.39
N LEU A 171 -20.44 17.67 0.68
CA LEU A 171 -19.49 16.91 1.48
C LEU A 171 -19.91 16.91 2.95
N HIS A 172 -20.10 15.72 3.50
CA HIS A 172 -20.44 15.50 4.90
C HIS A 172 -19.35 14.66 5.56
N VAL A 173 -18.73 15.18 6.62
CA VAL A 173 -17.69 14.47 7.39
C VAL A 173 -18.11 14.45 8.85
N ASN A 174 -18.38 13.25 9.40
CA ASN A 174 -18.86 13.06 10.77
C ASN A 174 -20.04 13.97 11.12
N GLY A 175 -21.02 14.06 10.21
CA GLY A 175 -22.21 14.91 10.35
C GLY A 175 -21.99 16.41 10.11
N THR A 176 -20.76 16.84 9.77
CA THR A 176 -20.43 18.24 9.47
C THR A 176 -20.37 18.49 7.97
N PHE A 177 -21.06 19.53 7.49
CA PHE A 177 -20.94 19.97 6.10
C PHE A 177 -19.58 20.65 5.86
N LEU A 178 -18.85 20.20 4.84
CA LEU A 178 -17.50 20.67 4.56
C LEU A 178 -17.39 21.31 3.17
N PHE A 179 -16.81 22.51 3.13
CA PHE A 179 -16.41 23.16 1.87
C PHE A 179 -14.96 22.83 1.55
N ALA A 180 -14.74 21.82 0.70
CA ALA A 180 -13.43 21.46 0.17
C ALA A 180 -13.47 21.39 -1.36
N ASP A 181 -12.35 21.66 -2.02
CA ASP A 181 -12.22 21.55 -3.48
C ASP A 181 -11.72 20.16 -3.88
N TYR A 182 -11.01 19.45 -2.99
CA TYR A 182 -10.62 18.07 -3.18
C TYR A 182 -10.27 17.35 -1.86
N MET A 183 -10.28 16.02 -1.91
CA MET A 183 -9.76 15.11 -0.91
C MET A 183 -8.48 14.44 -1.44
N ASP A 184 -7.47 14.28 -0.59
CA ASP A 184 -6.21 13.60 -0.93
C ASP A 184 -5.48 13.10 0.33
N ALA A 185 -4.42 12.31 0.14
CA ALA A 185 -3.53 11.88 1.20
C ALA A 185 -2.68 13.05 1.74
N TYR A 186 -2.64 13.21 3.06
CA TYR A 186 -1.75 14.12 3.76
C TYR A 186 -1.07 13.40 4.93
N GLN A 187 0.26 13.22 4.86
CA GLN A 187 1.05 12.55 5.91
C GLN A 187 0.43 11.21 6.35
N GLY A 188 -0.02 10.42 5.38
CA GLY A 188 -0.68 9.13 5.61
C GLY A 188 -2.19 9.22 5.86
N HIS A 189 -2.75 10.38 6.18
CA HIS A 189 -4.16 10.55 6.56
C HIS A 189 -5.06 11.06 5.41
N VAL A 190 -6.39 10.97 5.58
CA VAL A 190 -7.35 11.63 4.66
C VAL A 190 -7.39 13.11 4.98
N GLY A 191 -6.94 13.93 4.03
CA GLY A 191 -7.00 15.39 4.10
C GLY A 191 -8.00 15.97 3.09
N PHE A 192 -8.68 17.04 3.49
CA PHE A 192 -9.57 17.84 2.64
C PHE A 192 -8.97 19.22 2.45
N PHE A 193 -8.95 19.72 1.21
CA PHE A 193 -8.15 20.88 0.85
C PHE A 193 -8.95 21.92 0.07
N ARG A 194 -8.46 23.15 0.12
CA ARG A 194 -8.87 24.25 -0.77
C ARG A 194 -7.76 24.46 -1.80
N GLN A 195 -8.11 24.63 -3.07
CA GLN A 195 -7.13 24.96 -4.12
C GLN A 195 -6.39 26.27 -3.83
N ALA A 196 -7.03 27.22 -3.15
CA ALA A 196 -6.40 28.48 -2.76
C ALA A 196 -5.28 28.32 -1.71
N THR A 197 -5.30 27.24 -0.93
CA THR A 197 -4.33 26.95 0.14
C THR A 197 -4.03 25.44 0.18
N PRO A 198 -3.29 24.90 -0.80
CA PRO A 198 -3.13 23.45 -0.97
C PRO A 198 -2.12 22.84 0.01
N ASP A 199 -1.28 23.65 0.66
CA ASP A 199 -0.18 23.17 1.50
C ASP A 199 -0.65 22.50 2.80
N LEU A 200 -1.85 22.84 3.27
CA LEU A 200 -2.42 22.30 4.51
C LEU A 200 -3.89 21.91 4.31
N PRO A 201 -4.31 20.77 4.86
CA PRO A 201 -5.71 20.37 4.83
C PRO A 201 -6.54 21.29 5.75
N THR A 202 -7.73 21.63 5.29
CA THR A 202 -8.77 22.30 6.08
C THR A 202 -9.36 21.36 7.14
N VAL A 203 -9.46 20.07 6.81
CA VAL A 203 -9.86 18.99 7.73
C VAL A 203 -8.95 17.79 7.51
N LEU A 204 -8.52 17.16 8.60
CA LEU A 204 -7.65 15.98 8.60
C LEU A 204 -8.25 14.88 9.48
N LEU A 205 -8.39 13.67 8.94
CA LEU A 205 -8.86 12.50 9.66
C LEU A 205 -7.67 11.74 10.27
N VAL A 206 -7.45 11.95 11.57
CA VAL A 206 -6.24 11.49 12.29
C VAL A 206 -6.40 10.17 13.06
N GLY A 207 -7.64 9.68 13.21
CA GLY A 207 -7.97 8.47 13.96
C GLY A 207 -7.46 7.19 13.29
N ARG A 208 -7.49 6.08 14.04
CA ARG A 208 -7.17 4.74 13.54
C ARG A 208 -8.40 3.94 13.13
N ALA A 209 -9.58 4.38 13.55
CA ALA A 209 -10.84 3.81 13.12
C ALA A 209 -10.96 3.81 11.58
N ILE A 210 -11.62 2.76 11.09
CA ILE A 210 -11.97 2.60 9.69
C ILE A 210 -12.78 3.81 9.24
N ILE A 211 -12.46 4.33 8.05
CA ILE A 211 -13.19 5.44 7.45
C ILE A 211 -14.20 4.86 6.46
N GLU A 212 -15.48 5.07 6.70
CA GLU A 212 -16.53 4.66 5.78
C GLU A 212 -16.96 5.88 4.94
N MET A 213 -17.08 5.67 3.63
CA MET A 213 -17.42 6.70 2.66
C MET A 213 -18.53 6.19 1.74
N GLU A 214 -19.55 7.01 1.56
CA GLU A 214 -20.61 6.78 0.58
C GLU A 214 -20.62 7.95 -0.41
N LEU A 215 -20.33 7.65 -1.68
CA LEU A 215 -20.40 8.59 -2.79
C LEU A 215 -21.60 8.24 -3.66
N THR A 216 -22.61 9.10 -3.64
CA THR A 216 -23.80 9.00 -4.47
C THR A 216 -23.75 10.05 -5.57
N GLU A 217 -24.01 9.65 -6.83
CA GLU A 217 -24.18 10.56 -7.96
C GLU A 217 -25.66 10.70 -8.30
N ASN A 218 -26.14 11.94 -8.34
CA ASN A 218 -27.52 12.25 -8.68
C ASN A 218 -27.71 12.33 -10.20
N PRO A 219 -28.96 12.23 -10.70
CA PRO A 219 -29.25 12.31 -12.14
C PRO A 219 -28.84 13.64 -12.81
N ASP A 220 -28.66 14.71 -12.05
CA ASP A 220 -28.21 16.03 -12.54
C ASP A 220 -26.68 16.18 -12.55
N GLY A 221 -25.94 15.13 -12.18
CA GLY A 221 -24.48 15.10 -12.09
C GLY A 221 -23.90 15.69 -10.80
N SER A 222 -24.74 16.14 -9.86
CA SER A 222 -24.28 16.48 -8.51
C SER A 222 -23.88 15.22 -7.73
N ARG A 223 -22.86 15.33 -6.87
CA ARG A 223 -22.41 14.22 -6.04
C ARG A 223 -22.52 14.56 -4.57
N ILE A 224 -22.90 13.57 -3.78
CA ILE A 224 -22.94 13.66 -2.32
C ILE A 224 -21.94 12.65 -1.77
N LEU A 225 -20.92 13.14 -1.06
CA LEU A 225 -19.97 12.31 -0.33
C LEU A 225 -20.25 12.41 1.17
N VAL A 226 -20.65 11.30 1.78
CA VAL A 226 -20.80 11.16 3.23
C VAL A 226 -19.64 10.34 3.76
N ILE A 227 -19.00 10.82 4.82
CA ILE A 227 -17.82 10.20 5.43
C ILE A 227 -18.03 10.08 6.93
N GLU A 228 -17.84 8.87 7.43
CA GLU A 228 -17.88 8.56 8.85
C GLU A 228 -16.54 7.95 9.29
N GLN A 229 -15.97 8.52 10.33
CA GLN A 229 -14.86 7.95 11.09
C GLN A 229 -15.27 7.97 12.57
N PRO A 230 -15.55 6.80 13.17
CA PRO A 230 -15.79 6.68 14.60
C PRO A 230 -14.61 7.23 15.40
N TYR A 231 -14.87 7.74 16.61
CA TYR A 231 -13.80 8.06 17.54
C TYR A 231 -13.06 6.79 17.95
N ASP A 232 -11.74 6.86 18.06
CA ASP A 232 -10.95 5.75 18.61
C ASP A 232 -11.46 5.46 20.04
N GLU A 233 -11.76 4.19 20.34
CA GLU A 233 -12.13 3.80 21.71
C GLU A 233 -10.96 4.11 22.67
N ALA A 234 -11.26 4.78 23.78
CA ALA A 234 -10.30 5.28 24.76
C ALA A 234 -9.78 4.19 25.72
#